data_AF-A0AAN4ZBL0-F1
#
_entry.id   AF-A0AAN4ZBL0-F1
#
_cell.length_a   1.000
_cell.length_b   1.000
_cell.length_c   1.000
_cell.angle_alpha   90.00
_cell.angle_beta   90.00
_cell.angle_gamma   90.00
#
_symmetry.space_group_name_H-M   'P 1'
#
loop_
_entity.id
_entity.type
_entity.pdbx_description
1 polymer ?
#
loop_
_entity_poly.entity_id
_entity_poly.type
_entity_poly.pdbx_seq_one_letter_code
_entity_poly.pdbx_strand_id
1 'polypeptide(L)'
;LSLLLLSLAVLVVSQKSSPPPFLNGLSNDAKREFGQIASNKKISRLDLRNKVYEWADKNGVRSQVEDYLTKKNKAKADQRARLEAAIDNLPGAYKALNAIGDDDSLTQEEADAKIRQTMAGYTWELKELLRLAGPGNQGKKPGSSPADAA
;
A
#
# COMPACT_ATOMS: atom_id res chain seq x y z
N LEU A 1 -1.21 29.18 -7.73
CA LEU A 1 -0.07 28.27 -7.96
C LEU A 1 -0.58 26.84 -7.86
N SER A 2 -0.87 26.22 -9.00
CA SER A 2 -1.19 24.79 -9.11
C SER A 2 0.09 24.04 -9.41
N LEU A 3 0.49 23.10 -8.56
CA LEU A 3 1.40 22.00 -8.91
C LEU A 3 1.45 21.01 -7.75
N LEU A 4 1.47 19.72 -8.11
CA LEU A 4 1.68 18.54 -7.26
C LEU A 4 0.43 17.91 -6.62
N LEU A 5 -0.58 17.63 -7.45
CA LEU A 5 -1.25 16.33 -7.37
C LEU A 5 -0.30 15.28 -7.98
N LEU A 6 0.81 15.00 -7.30
CA LEU A 6 1.61 13.81 -7.62
C LEU A 6 0.77 12.62 -7.22
N SER A 7 0.20 12.01 -8.25
CA SER A 7 -0.48 10.72 -8.23
C SER A 7 0.33 9.70 -7.44
N LEU A 8 0.00 9.53 -6.17
CA LEU A 8 0.36 8.38 -5.36
C LEU A 8 -0.49 7.17 -5.79
N ALA A 9 -0.42 6.83 -7.07
CA ALA A 9 -0.82 5.52 -7.56
C ALA A 9 0.41 4.62 -7.41
N VAL A 10 0.17 3.38 -6.99
CA VAL A 10 1.15 2.31 -6.83
C VAL A 10 1.86 2.30 -5.48
N LEU A 11 1.14 1.80 -4.47
CA LEU A 11 1.58 0.56 -3.81
C LEU A 11 0.34 -0.24 -3.37
N VAL A 12 -0.46 -0.67 -4.35
CA VAL A 12 -1.31 -1.84 -4.11
C VAL A 12 -0.37 -3.03 -4.22
N VAL A 13 0.29 -3.37 -3.11
CA VAL A 13 0.90 -4.68 -2.95
C VAL A 13 -0.16 -5.68 -3.38
N SER A 14 0.13 -6.47 -4.41
CA SER A 14 -0.72 -7.56 -4.88
C SER A 14 -0.69 -8.66 -3.81
N GLN A 15 -1.32 -8.39 -2.66
CA GLN A 15 -1.63 -9.42 -1.70
C GLN A 15 -2.64 -10.32 -2.39
N LYS A 16 -2.25 -11.57 -2.62
CA LYS A 16 -3.11 -12.65 -3.10
C LYS A 16 -4.41 -12.59 -2.31
N SER A 17 -5.45 -12.01 -2.90
CA SER A 17 -6.62 -11.63 -2.13
C SER A 17 -7.43 -12.88 -1.84
N SER A 18 -7.36 -13.37 -0.60
CA SER A 18 -8.33 -14.36 -0.12
C SER A 18 -9.75 -13.84 -0.38
N PRO A 19 -10.67 -14.68 -0.86
CA PRO A 19 -12.05 -14.27 -1.07
C PRO A 19 -12.64 -13.63 0.20
N PRO A 20 -13.53 -12.62 0.08
CA PRO A 20 -14.19 -12.04 1.23
C PRO A 20 -14.88 -13.10 2.10
N PRO A 21 -14.72 -13.07 3.44
CA PRO A 21 -15.25 -14.10 4.32
C PRO A 21 -16.77 -14.29 4.25
N PHE A 22 -17.53 -13.25 3.90
CA PHE A 22 -18.99 -13.33 3.74
C PHE A 22 -19.41 -14.21 2.55
N LEU A 23 -18.47 -14.64 1.69
CA LEU A 23 -18.73 -15.62 0.64
C LEU A 23 -18.69 -17.06 1.15
N ASN A 24 -18.21 -17.29 2.38
CA ASN A 24 -18.13 -18.63 2.94
C ASN A 24 -19.55 -19.19 3.15
N GLY A 25 -19.75 -20.45 2.77
CA GLY A 25 -21.05 -21.12 2.86
C GLY A 25 -22.06 -20.75 1.74
N LEU A 26 -21.78 -19.75 0.91
CA LEU A 26 -22.65 -19.41 -0.23
C LEU A 26 -22.49 -20.38 -1.41
N SER A 27 -23.56 -20.49 -2.22
CA SER A 27 -23.56 -21.28 -3.45
C SER A 27 -22.54 -20.76 -4.47
N ASN A 28 -22.13 -21.62 -5.39
CA ASN A 28 -21.21 -21.24 -6.48
C ASN A 28 -21.82 -20.17 -7.39
N ASP A 29 -23.15 -20.19 -7.59
CA ASP A 29 -23.86 -19.18 -8.36
C ASP A 29 -23.82 -17.81 -7.67
N ALA A 30 -24.07 -17.77 -6.35
CA ALA A 30 -23.99 -16.52 -5.57
C ALA A 30 -22.58 -15.92 -5.59
N LYS A 31 -21.55 -16.77 -5.45
CA LYS A 31 -20.14 -16.35 -5.56
C LYS A 31 -19.79 -15.82 -6.96
N ARG A 32 -20.31 -16.47 -8.02
CA ARG A 32 -20.11 -16.03 -9.40
C ARG A 32 -20.78 -14.67 -9.65
N GLU A 33 -22.02 -14.50 -9.21
CA GLU A 33 -22.77 -13.24 -9.33
C GLU A 33 -22.03 -12.10 -8.62
N PHE A 34 -21.56 -12.33 -7.39
CA PHE A 34 -20.71 -11.37 -6.68
C PHE A 34 -19.45 -11.02 -7.48
N GLY A 35 -18.75 -12.03 -8.01
CA GLY A 35 -17.55 -11.83 -8.83
C GLY A 35 -17.81 -10.95 -10.06
N GLN A 36 -18.96 -11.13 -10.73
CA GLN A 36 -19.36 -10.31 -11.87
C GLN A 36 -19.64 -8.86 -11.47
N ILE A 37 -20.33 -8.63 -10.35
CA ILE A 37 -20.59 -7.29 -9.82
C ILE A 37 -19.27 -6.61 -9.42
N ALA A 38 -18.43 -7.30 -8.64
CA ALA A 38 -17.19 -6.77 -8.08
C ALA A 38 -16.12 -6.47 -9.14
N SER A 39 -16.15 -7.17 -10.28
CA SER A 39 -15.23 -6.95 -11.40
C SER A 39 -15.76 -5.98 -12.46
N ASN A 40 -16.99 -5.47 -12.30
CA ASN A 40 -17.59 -4.56 -13.28
C ASN A 40 -16.93 -3.17 -13.26
N LYS A 41 -16.08 -2.92 -14.26
CA LYS A 41 -15.36 -1.64 -14.42
C LYS A 41 -16.18 -0.55 -15.12
N LYS A 42 -17.41 -0.86 -15.57
CA LYS A 42 -18.25 0.06 -16.37
C LYS A 42 -19.24 0.88 -15.54
N ILE A 43 -19.37 0.57 -14.25
CA ILE A 43 -20.32 1.25 -13.34
C ILE A 43 -19.57 2.11 -12.32
N SER A 44 -20.26 3.10 -11.75
CA SER A 44 -19.67 3.93 -10.71
C SER A 44 -19.40 3.11 -9.45
N ARG A 45 -18.51 3.62 -8.58
CA ARG A 45 -18.26 2.99 -7.27
C ARG A 45 -19.48 3.03 -6.36
N LEU A 46 -20.37 4.01 -6.56
CA LEU A 46 -21.64 4.08 -5.84
C LEU A 46 -22.59 2.98 -6.32
N ASP A 47 -22.76 2.84 -7.63
CA ASP A 47 -23.62 1.81 -8.21
C ASP A 47 -23.11 0.41 -7.91
N LEU A 48 -21.79 0.19 -7.93
CA LEU A 48 -21.19 -1.08 -7.55
C LEU A 48 -21.53 -1.43 -6.10
N ARG A 49 -21.49 -0.45 -5.19
CA ARG A 49 -21.85 -0.65 -3.79
C ARG A 49 -23.33 -0.99 -3.63
N ASN A 50 -24.21 -0.26 -4.32
CA ASN A 50 -25.65 -0.51 -4.30
C ASN A 50 -25.98 -1.91 -4.85
N LYS A 51 -25.33 -2.35 -5.93
CA LYS A 51 -25.48 -3.70 -6.48
C LYS A 51 -24.96 -4.80 -5.55
N VAL A 52 -23.84 -4.56 -4.86
CA VAL A 52 -23.34 -5.49 -3.83
C VAL A 52 -24.33 -5.60 -2.67
N TYR A 53 -24.96 -4.50 -2.30
CA TYR A 53 -26.00 -4.44 -1.27
C TYR A 53 -27.27 -5.19 -1.67
N GLU A 54 -27.81 -4.96 -2.87
CA GLU A 54 -28.92 -5.73 -3.45
C GLU A 54 -28.59 -7.24 -3.49
N TRP A 55 -27.39 -7.58 -3.94
CA TRP A 55 -26.90 -8.97 -3.95
C TRP A 55 -26.82 -9.56 -2.54
N ALA A 56 -26.38 -8.77 -1.55
CA ALA A 56 -26.24 -9.23 -0.17
C ALA A 56 -27.60 -9.49 0.49
N ASP A 57 -28.59 -8.63 0.21
CA ASP A 57 -29.97 -8.80 0.68
C ASP A 57 -30.59 -10.07 0.08
N LYS A 58 -30.41 -10.30 -1.23
CA LYS A 58 -30.86 -11.52 -1.93
C LYS A 58 -30.29 -12.81 -1.33
N ASN A 59 -29.07 -12.77 -0.80
CA ASN A 59 -28.37 -13.94 -0.26
C ASN A 59 -28.37 -14.00 1.28
N GLY A 60 -29.06 -13.08 1.97
CA GLY A 60 -29.16 -13.07 3.44
C GLY A 60 -27.85 -12.75 4.17
N VAL A 61 -26.90 -12.07 3.51
CA VAL A 61 -25.55 -11.78 4.05
C VAL A 61 -25.30 -10.28 4.25
N ARG A 62 -26.37 -9.48 4.33
CA ARG A 62 -26.29 -8.01 4.36
C ARG A 62 -25.39 -7.46 5.45
N SER A 63 -25.56 -7.87 6.70
CA SER A 63 -24.74 -7.36 7.81
C SER A 63 -23.26 -7.76 7.65
N GLN A 64 -22.98 -8.97 7.18
CA GLN A 64 -21.61 -9.45 6.97
C GLN A 64 -20.89 -8.65 5.88
N VAL A 65 -21.62 -8.23 4.84
CA VAL A 65 -21.10 -7.33 3.79
C VAL A 65 -20.85 -5.94 4.35
N GLU A 66 -21.76 -5.37 5.12
CA GLU A 66 -21.59 -4.05 5.74
C GLU A 66 -20.40 -4.02 6.72
N ASP A 67 -20.27 -5.04 7.57
CA ASP A 67 -19.14 -5.22 8.48
C ASP A 67 -17.82 -5.31 7.72
N TYR A 68 -17.79 -6.13 6.66
CA TYR A 68 -16.60 -6.29 5.83
C TYR A 68 -16.20 -4.96 5.16
N LEU A 69 -17.16 -4.23 4.57
CA LEU A 69 -16.90 -2.96 3.91
C LEU A 69 -16.44 -1.89 4.92
N THR A 70 -17.02 -1.88 6.12
CA THR A 70 -16.62 -0.98 7.21
C THR A 70 -15.18 -1.26 7.64
N LYS A 71 -14.83 -2.51 7.94
CA LYS A 71 -13.46 -2.91 8.30
C LYS A 71 -12.46 -2.60 7.18
N LYS A 72 -12.83 -2.86 5.93
CA LYS A 72 -12.01 -2.55 4.75
C LYS A 72 -11.77 -1.05 4.59
N ASN A 73 -12.79 -0.23 4.80
CA ASN A 73 -12.66 1.23 4.71
C ASN A 73 -11.80 1.78 5.85
N LYS A 74 -11.97 1.27 7.07
CA LYS A 74 -11.11 1.61 8.20
C LYS A 74 -9.65 1.24 7.91
N ALA A 75 -9.37 0.02 7.47
CA ALA A 75 -8.01 -0.40 7.13
C ALA A 75 -7.36 0.48 6.05
N LYS A 76 -8.14 0.92 5.05
CA LYS A 76 -7.66 1.88 4.04
C LYS A 76 -7.36 3.26 4.63
N ALA A 77 -8.21 3.76 5.52
CA ALA A 77 -8.00 5.04 6.18
C ALA A 77 -6.75 4.98 7.08
N ASP A 78 -6.62 3.93 7.89
CA ASP A 78 -5.46 3.71 8.75
C ASP A 78 -4.17 3.61 7.94
N GLN A 79 -4.19 2.89 6.80
CA GLN A 79 -3.04 2.82 5.89
C GLN A 79 -2.67 4.19 5.30
N ARG A 80 -3.66 5.00 4.88
CA ARG A 80 -3.41 6.35 4.37
C ARG A 80 -2.77 7.23 5.43
N ALA A 81 -3.31 7.22 6.64
CA ALA A 81 -2.76 8.01 7.74
C ALA A 81 -1.30 7.61 8.07
N ARG A 82 -0.97 6.31 8.07
CA ARG A 82 0.43 5.86 8.25
C ARG A 82 1.35 6.33 7.13
N LEU A 83 0.87 6.35 5.88
CA LEU A 83 1.64 6.80 4.74
C LEU A 83 1.83 8.32 4.73
N GLU A 84 0.80 9.09 5.07
CA GLU A 84 0.87 10.54 5.25
C GLU A 84 1.91 10.89 6.33
N ALA A 85 1.85 10.22 7.50
CA ALA A 85 2.85 10.40 8.55
C ALA A 85 4.27 10.02 8.09
N ALA A 86 4.42 9.00 7.24
CA ALA A 86 5.71 8.62 6.69
C ALA A 86 6.24 9.68 5.69
N ILE A 87 5.37 10.25 4.85
CA ILE A 87 5.72 11.35 3.94
C ILE A 87 6.18 12.58 4.72
N ASP A 88 5.47 12.95 5.79
CA ASP A 88 5.82 14.09 6.63
C ASP A 88 7.20 13.93 7.30
N ASN A 89 7.54 12.70 7.70
CA ASN A 89 8.82 12.38 8.34
C ASN A 89 9.97 12.12 7.35
N LEU A 90 9.67 11.88 6.07
CA LEU A 90 10.67 11.50 5.06
C LEU A 90 11.82 12.50 4.93
N PRO A 91 11.60 13.83 4.84
CA PRO A 91 12.71 14.78 4.70
C PRO A 91 13.68 14.75 5.89
N GLY A 92 13.17 14.64 7.11
CA GLY A 92 13.99 14.57 8.32
C GLY A 92 14.78 13.28 8.39
N ALA A 93 14.13 12.15 8.13
CA ALA A 93 14.77 10.85 8.13
C ALA A 93 15.84 10.72 7.04
N TYR A 94 15.59 11.24 5.85
CA TYR A 94 16.56 11.26 4.74
C TYR A 94 17.81 12.08 5.11
N LYS A 95 17.64 13.27 5.68
CA LYS A 95 18.76 14.10 6.18
C LYS A 95 19.56 13.38 7.26
N ALA A 96 18.90 12.72 8.20
CA ALA A 96 19.57 12.01 9.28
C ALA A 96 20.45 10.86 8.77
N LEU A 97 19.98 10.11 7.76
CA LEU A 97 20.78 9.03 7.17
C LEU A 97 21.96 9.56 6.35
N ASN A 98 21.77 10.62 5.55
CA ASN A 98 22.88 11.23 4.82
C ASN A 98 23.93 11.80 5.76
N ALA A 99 23.52 12.46 6.86
CA ALA A 99 24.46 12.96 7.86
C ALA A 99 25.31 11.87 8.53
N ILE A 100 24.83 10.61 8.56
CA ILE A 100 25.64 9.47 9.02
C ILE A 100 26.63 9.02 7.93
N GLY A 101 26.17 8.99 6.67
CA GLY A 101 27.01 8.62 5.52
C GLY A 101 28.09 9.65 5.18
N ASP A 102 27.84 10.92 5.47
CA ASP A 102 28.76 12.05 5.23
C ASP A 102 29.69 12.31 6.45
N ASP A 103 29.62 11.49 7.51
CA ASP A 103 30.43 11.64 8.71
C ASP A 103 31.78 10.93 8.56
N ASP A 104 32.78 11.67 8.05
CA ASP A 104 34.16 11.19 7.83
C ASP A 104 34.88 10.73 9.11
N SER A 105 34.31 10.96 10.30
CA SER A 105 34.87 10.46 11.56
C SER A 105 34.52 9.00 11.84
N LEU A 106 33.50 8.46 11.16
CA LEU A 106 33.05 7.08 11.32
C LEU A 106 33.77 6.15 10.35
N THR A 107 34.09 4.96 10.82
CA THR A 107 34.37 3.82 9.93
C THR A 107 33.08 3.36 9.24
N GLN A 108 33.21 2.64 8.12
CA GLN A 108 32.05 2.06 7.42
C GLN A 108 31.20 1.16 8.35
N GLU A 109 31.84 0.39 9.24
CA GLU A 109 31.13 -0.50 10.16
C GLU A 109 30.28 0.28 11.18
N GLU A 110 30.83 1.39 11.71
CA GLU A 110 30.13 2.28 12.64
C GLU A 110 28.98 3.01 11.96
N ALA A 111 29.20 3.53 10.74
CA ALA A 111 28.16 4.16 9.94
C ALA A 111 27.01 3.19 9.65
N ASP A 112 27.32 1.96 9.21
CA ASP A 112 26.32 0.92 8.95
C ASP A 112 25.54 0.54 10.23
N ALA A 113 26.22 0.44 11.38
CA ALA A 113 25.57 0.16 12.66
C ALA A 113 24.61 1.30 13.07
N LYS A 114 25.02 2.55 12.91
CA LYS A 114 24.24 3.74 13.22
C LYS A 114 23.05 3.91 12.28
N ILE A 115 23.21 3.60 10.98
CA ILE A 115 22.11 3.53 10.01
C ILE A 115 21.11 2.44 10.42
N ARG A 116 21.56 1.22 10.74
CA ARG A 116 20.68 0.13 11.20
C ARG A 116 19.89 0.53 12.44
N GLN A 117 20.56 1.13 13.43
CA GLN A 117 19.91 1.60 14.66
C GLN A 117 18.89 2.71 14.38
N THR A 118 19.24 3.68 13.55
CA THR A 118 18.34 4.78 13.15
C THR A 118 17.12 4.23 12.42
N MET A 119 17.33 3.34 11.45
CA MET A 119 16.27 2.68 10.71
C MET A 119 15.38 1.83 11.61
N ALA A 120 15.90 1.16 12.65
CA ALA A 120 15.08 0.36 13.56
C ALA A 120 13.91 1.16 14.18
N GLY A 121 14.13 2.45 14.47
CA GLY A 121 13.12 3.35 15.03
C GLY A 121 12.05 3.85 14.05
N TYR A 122 12.20 3.61 12.74
CA TYR A 122 11.24 4.07 11.74
C TYR A 122 10.11 3.08 11.48
N THR A 123 8.95 3.61 11.10
CA THR A 123 7.81 2.79 10.64
C THR A 123 8.17 2.05 9.35
N TRP A 124 7.45 0.97 9.06
CA TRP A 124 7.63 0.23 7.80
C TRP A 124 7.40 1.13 6.58
N GLU A 125 6.36 1.97 6.61
CA GLU A 125 6.06 2.91 5.53
C GLU A 125 7.20 3.88 5.28
N LEU A 126 7.79 4.45 6.34
CA LEU A 126 8.93 5.37 6.21
C LEU A 126 10.20 4.66 5.71
N LYS A 127 10.47 3.45 6.20
CA LYS A 127 11.58 2.61 5.71
C LYS A 127 11.48 2.36 4.20
N GLU A 128 10.27 2.04 3.72
CA GLU A 128 10.04 1.78 2.30
C GLU A 128 10.21 3.04 1.45
N LEU A 129 9.72 4.19 1.92
CA LEU A 129 9.95 5.47 1.24
C LEU A 129 11.43 5.83 1.17
N LEU A 130 12.19 5.64 2.25
CA LEU A 130 13.65 5.87 2.28
C LEU A 130 14.38 4.94 1.32
N ARG A 131 13.99 3.65 1.26
CA ARG A 131 14.54 2.68 0.31
C ARG A 131 14.33 3.14 -1.14
N LEU A 132 13.16 3.68 -1.45
CA LEU A 132 12.83 4.20 -2.78
C LEU A 132 13.59 5.48 -3.13
N ALA A 133 13.82 6.36 -2.14
CA ALA A 133 14.55 7.62 -2.30
C ALA A 133 16.08 7.45 -2.33
N GLY A 134 16.61 6.30 -1.89
CA GLY A 134 18.04 6.03 -1.81
C GLY A 134 18.76 5.89 -3.16
N PRO A 135 20.08 6.15 -3.21
CA PRO A 135 20.87 6.22 -4.45
C PRO A 135 20.92 4.91 -5.25
N GLY A 136 20.82 3.74 -4.57
CA GLY A 136 20.80 2.42 -5.22
C GLY A 136 19.58 2.13 -6.11
N ASN A 137 18.57 3.01 -6.10
CA ASN A 137 17.35 2.87 -6.89
C ASN A 137 17.26 3.87 -8.06
N GLN A 138 18.24 4.78 -8.22
CA GLN A 138 18.21 5.82 -9.25
C GLN A 138 18.60 5.34 -10.67
N GLY A 139 18.80 4.03 -10.87
CA GLY A 139 19.17 3.45 -12.16
C GLY A 139 18.43 2.19 -12.59
N LYS A 140 17.60 1.58 -11.74
CA LYS A 140 16.81 0.40 -12.12
C LYS A 140 15.40 0.83 -12.51
N LYS A 141 15.18 1.01 -13.82
CA LYS A 141 13.80 1.10 -14.34
C LYS A 141 13.03 -0.13 -13.87
N PRO A 142 11.77 0.01 -13.44
CA PRO A 142 10.93 -1.15 -13.15
C PRO A 142 10.90 -2.07 -14.37
N GLY A 143 11.47 -3.27 -14.25
CA GLY A 143 11.54 -4.26 -15.33
C GLY A 143 12.88 -4.45 -16.04
N SER A 144 13.95 -3.70 -15.70
CA SER A 144 15.28 -3.98 -16.25
C SER A 144 15.96 -5.13 -15.49
N SER A 145 16.37 -6.17 -16.21
CA SER A 145 17.14 -7.30 -15.67
C SER A 145 18.61 -6.89 -15.53
N PRO A 146 19.41 -7.50 -14.62
CA PRO A 146 20.84 -7.19 -14.49
C PRO A 146 21.66 -7.35 -15.78
N ALA A 147 21.12 -8.05 -16.78
CA ALA A 147 21.74 -8.24 -18.09
C ALA A 147 21.69 -7.01 -19.01
N ASP A 148 20.85 -6.00 -18.70
CA ASP A 148 20.66 -4.83 -19.56
C ASP A 148 21.64 -3.67 -19.23
N ALA A 149 22.58 -3.90 -18.31
CA ALA A 149 23.52 -2.89 -17.82
C ALA A 149 24.99 -3.18 -18.17
N ALA A 150 25.25 -4.03 -19.17
CA ALA A 150 26.58 -4.32 -19.70
C ALA A 150 26.75 -3.74 -21.12
#